data_AF-A0A7S3XN36-F1
#
_entry.id   AF-A0A7S3XN36-F1
#
_cell.length_a   1.000
_cell.length_b   1.000
_cell.length_c   1.000
_cell.angle_alpha   90.00
_cell.angle_beta   90.00
_cell.angle_gamma   90.00
#
_symmetry.space_group_name_H-M   'P 1'
#
loop_
_entity.id
_entity.type
_entity.pdbx_description
1 polymer ?
#
loop_
_entity_poly.entity_id
_entity_poly.type
_entity_poly.pdbx_seq_one_letter_code
_entity_poly.pdbx_strand_id
1 'polypeptide(L)'
;RGAAAAAWGKAAVRALYMDRPFQCAQDGARFDAKGDLDKHMDMLFQKNKDMKDKDRAMSRMWFLNVDDWNLSSAQEGKQAAQSLRESNPFASGNEDIEIPAPKPVSIPADDECKTCRICGQDFETDWDDEESEWVFKDTRAVQLEG
;
A
#
# COMPACT_ATOMS: atom_id res chain seq x y z
N ARG A 1 8.03 -6.29 41.94
CA ARG A 1 8.08 -5.60 40.63
C ARG A 1 6.73 -5.51 39.91
N GLY A 2 5.78 -6.43 40.13
CA GLY A 2 4.47 -6.42 39.43
C GLY A 2 3.44 -5.35 39.86
N ALA A 3 3.49 -4.87 41.11
CA ALA A 3 2.48 -3.90 41.61
C ALA A 3 2.56 -2.52 40.92
N ALA A 4 3.77 -2.06 40.58
CA ALA A 4 3.97 -0.77 39.92
C ALA A 4 3.48 -0.77 38.45
N ALA A 5 3.71 -1.86 37.72
CA ALA A 5 3.22 -2.02 36.35
C ALA A 5 1.68 -2.12 36.29
N ALA A 6 1.06 -2.83 37.25
CA ALA A 6 -0.39 -2.90 37.36
C ALA A 6 -1.03 -1.56 37.77
N ALA A 7 -0.34 -0.75 38.59
CA ALA A 7 -0.80 0.58 38.96
C ALA A 7 -0.75 1.56 37.77
N TRP A 8 0.30 1.49 36.95
CA TRP A 8 0.43 2.31 35.74
C TRP A 8 -0.65 1.97 34.71
N GLY A 9 -0.96 0.69 34.49
CA GLY A 9 -2.04 0.27 33.59
C GLY A 9 -3.41 0.82 34.00
N LYS A 10 -3.74 0.77 35.30
CA LYS A 10 -5.00 1.32 35.82
C LYS A 10 -5.06 2.85 35.70
N ALA A 11 -3.95 3.53 35.98
CA ALA A 11 -3.86 4.99 35.83
C ALA A 11 -4.01 5.42 34.36
N ALA A 12 -3.38 4.70 33.43
CA ALA A 12 -3.48 4.96 32.00
C ALA A 12 -4.91 4.78 31.46
N VAL A 13 -5.59 3.70 31.87
CA VAL A 13 -7.01 3.50 31.51
C VAL A 13 -7.88 4.63 32.06
N ARG A 14 -7.63 5.08 33.29
CA ARG A 14 -8.38 6.18 33.89
C ARG A 14 -8.18 7.49 33.10
N ALA A 15 -6.93 7.81 32.74
CA ALA A 15 -6.59 9.00 31.97
C ALA A 15 -7.24 9.02 30.59
N LEU A 16 -7.40 7.86 29.95
CA LEU A 16 -7.99 7.76 28.61
C LEU A 16 -9.53 7.78 28.62
N TYR A 17 -10.17 7.17 29.62
CA TYR A 17 -11.63 6.93 29.60
C TYR A 17 -12.42 7.74 30.63
N MET A 18 -11.84 8.02 31.80
CA MET A 18 -12.54 8.70 32.90
C MET A 18 -12.22 10.20 32.91
N ASP A 19 -10.96 10.56 32.70
CA ASP A 19 -10.51 11.96 32.73
C ASP A 19 -10.89 12.71 31.44
N ARG A 20 -11.32 11.98 30.39
CA ARG A 20 -11.78 12.48 29.07
C ARG A 20 -13.21 12.08 28.75
N PRO A 21 -14.22 12.78 29.31
CA PRO A 21 -15.61 12.37 29.21
C PRO A 21 -16.24 12.66 27.83
N PHE A 22 -15.69 13.59 27.05
CA PHE A 22 -16.26 14.01 25.78
C PHE A 22 -15.75 13.11 24.66
N GLN A 23 -16.61 12.26 24.10
CA GLN A 23 -16.26 11.36 23.01
C GLN A 23 -16.96 11.79 21.72
N CYS A 24 -16.20 11.84 20.62
CA CYS A 24 -16.74 11.98 19.28
C CYS A 24 -17.45 10.70 18.83
N ALA A 25 -18.68 10.84 18.33
CA ALA A 25 -19.46 9.71 17.84
C ALA A 25 -19.00 9.18 16.47
N GLN A 26 -18.32 10.00 15.65
CA GLN A 26 -17.91 9.62 14.28
C GLN A 26 -16.59 8.83 14.25
N ASP A 27 -15.62 9.16 15.10
CA ASP A 27 -14.29 8.54 15.10
C ASP A 27 -13.86 7.99 16.47
N GLY A 28 -14.67 8.18 17.51
CA GLY A 28 -14.38 7.69 18.84
C GLY A 28 -13.32 8.47 19.61
N ALA A 29 -12.77 9.56 19.07
CA ALA A 29 -11.77 10.39 19.75
C ALA A 29 -12.33 10.99 21.04
N ARG A 30 -11.52 11.04 22.10
CA ARG A 30 -11.91 11.54 23.42
C ARG A 30 -11.17 12.83 23.76
N PHE A 31 -11.87 13.77 24.41
CA PHE A 31 -11.39 15.10 24.73
C PHE A 31 -11.69 15.45 26.20
N ASP A 32 -10.83 16.29 26.77
CA ASP A 32 -10.94 16.77 28.15
C ASP A 32 -12.00 17.88 28.27
N ALA A 33 -12.12 18.72 27.23
CA ALA A 33 -13.06 19.84 27.18
C ALA A 33 -14.02 19.73 25.99
N LYS A 34 -15.27 20.19 26.21
CA LYS A 34 -16.29 20.25 25.15
C LYS A 34 -15.88 21.12 23.96
N GLY A 35 -15.20 22.25 24.22
CA GLY A 35 -14.76 23.15 23.14
C GLY A 35 -13.76 22.51 22.17
N ASP A 36 -12.98 21.53 22.63
CA ASP A 36 -12.06 20.80 21.75
C ASP A 36 -12.79 19.72 20.94
N LEU A 37 -13.84 19.11 21.53
CA LEU A 37 -14.76 18.26 20.78
C LEU A 37 -15.47 19.05 19.67
N ASP A 38 -15.95 20.26 19.96
CA ASP A 38 -16.65 21.10 18.97
C ASP A 38 -15.72 21.47 17.80
N LYS A 39 -14.49 21.92 18.08
CA LYS A 39 -13.46 22.17 17.04
C LYS A 39 -13.14 20.92 16.23
N HIS A 40 -13.09 19.76 16.89
CA HIS A 40 -12.86 18.47 16.23
C HIS A 40 -14.00 18.12 15.26
N MET A 41 -15.25 18.36 15.67
CA MET A 41 -16.42 18.17 14.80
C MET A 41 -16.39 19.10 13.58
N ASP A 42 -15.99 20.35 13.76
CA ASP A 42 -15.83 21.30 12.64
C ASP A 42 -14.74 20.83 11.66
N MET A 43 -13.61 20.34 12.18
CA MET A 43 -12.54 19.77 11.36
C MET A 43 -13.01 18.53 10.58
N LEU A 44 -13.76 17.62 11.23
CA LEU A 44 -14.35 16.45 10.58
C LEU A 44 -15.35 16.84 9.51
N PHE A 45 -16.18 17.86 9.76
CA PHE A 45 -17.12 18.38 8.78
C PHE A 45 -16.38 18.92 7.54
N GLN A 46 -15.35 19.75 7.74
CA GLN A 46 -14.56 20.29 6.64
C GLN A 46 -13.87 19.18 5.86
N LYS A 47 -13.27 18.19 6.53
CA LYS A 47 -12.65 17.03 5.89
C LYS A 47 -13.65 16.22 5.07
N ASN A 48 -14.84 15.96 5.60
CA ASN A 48 -15.87 15.21 4.89
C ASN A 48 -16.44 15.97 3.69
N LYS A 49 -16.58 17.29 3.82
CA LYS A 49 -16.94 18.18 2.70
C LYS A 49 -15.88 18.11 1.60
N ASP A 50 -14.62 18.31 1.96
CA ASP A 50 -13.47 18.20 1.06
C ASP A 50 -13.42 16.85 0.35
N MET A 51 -13.64 15.75 1.07
CA MET A 51 -13.63 14.39 0.49
C MET A 51 -14.80 14.18 -0.47
N LYS A 52 -16.00 14.66 -0.16
CA LYS A 52 -17.15 14.59 -1.07
C LYS A 52 -16.96 15.42 -2.33
N ASP A 53 -16.35 16.60 -2.20
CA ASP A 53 -16.04 17.46 -3.34
C ASP A 53 -14.93 16.85 -4.22
N LYS A 54 -13.98 16.12 -3.62
CA LYS A 54 -12.87 15.45 -4.31
C LYS A 54 -13.24 14.08 -4.91
N ASP A 55 -14.15 13.33 -4.28
CA ASP A 55 -14.69 12.08 -4.83
C ASP A 55 -15.52 12.31 -6.10
N ARG A 56 -15.91 13.55 -6.42
CA ARG A 56 -16.47 13.90 -7.73
C ARG A 56 -15.42 14.07 -8.85
N ALA A 57 -14.14 14.17 -8.52
CA ALA A 57 -13.10 14.54 -9.49
C ALA A 57 -11.97 13.53 -9.65
N MET A 58 -11.76 12.59 -8.72
CA MET A 58 -10.61 11.70 -8.80
C MET A 58 -10.96 10.30 -8.29
N SER A 59 -10.97 9.32 -9.19
CA SER A 59 -10.77 7.93 -8.76
C SER A 59 -9.51 7.93 -7.90
N ARG A 60 -9.62 7.37 -6.69
CA ARG A 60 -8.45 7.17 -5.82
C ARG A 60 -7.49 6.29 -6.62
N MET A 61 -6.45 6.90 -7.19
CA MET A 61 -5.49 6.18 -8.01
C MET A 61 -4.80 5.18 -7.10
N TRP A 62 -5.16 3.90 -7.27
CA TRP A 62 -4.57 2.78 -6.54
C TRP A 62 -3.08 2.60 -6.90
N PHE A 63 -2.68 3.21 -8.01
CA PHE A 63 -1.33 3.18 -8.55
C PHE A 63 -0.82 4.61 -8.75
N LEU A 64 0.40 4.85 -8.27
CA LEU A 64 1.18 6.03 -8.64
C LEU A 64 1.64 5.86 -10.10
N ASN A 65 1.79 6.96 -10.84
CA ASN A 65 2.53 6.90 -12.10
C ASN A 65 4.02 6.61 -11.83
N VAL A 66 4.76 6.21 -12.85
CA VAL A 66 6.17 5.78 -12.74
C VAL A 66 7.06 6.88 -12.16
N ASP A 67 6.81 8.13 -12.54
CA ASP A 67 7.58 9.28 -12.05
C ASP A 67 7.33 9.57 -10.56
N ASP A 68 6.08 9.53 -10.13
CA ASP A 68 5.67 9.70 -8.74
C ASP A 68 6.16 8.55 -7.86
N TRP A 69 6.18 7.33 -8.40
CA TRP A 69 6.78 6.16 -7.73
C TRP A 69 8.28 6.36 -7.50
N ASN A 70 9.00 6.81 -8.54
CA ASN A 70 10.43 7.09 -8.45
C ASN A 70 10.73 8.19 -7.42
N LEU A 71 9.94 9.27 -7.40
CA LEU A 71 10.08 10.37 -6.43
C LEU A 71 9.73 9.93 -4.99
N SER A 72 8.69 9.11 -4.82
CA SER A 72 8.31 8.58 -3.51
C SER A 72 9.39 7.65 -2.92
N SER A 73 10.11 6.91 -3.76
CA SER A 73 11.18 6.02 -3.31
C SER A 73 12.43 6.76 -2.82
N ALA A 74 12.64 8.00 -3.29
CA ALA A 74 13.77 8.84 -2.89
C ALA A 74 13.54 9.58 -1.56
N GLN A 75 12.29 9.67 -1.10
CA GLN A 75 11.91 10.44 0.08
C GLN A 75 11.33 9.53 1.16
N GLU A 76 12.21 8.82 1.86
CA GLU A 76 11.84 8.07 3.05
C GLU A 76 11.10 8.97 4.04
N GLY A 77 9.80 8.74 4.19
CA GLY A 77 9.03 9.24 5.33
C GLY A 77 8.20 10.49 5.07
N LYS A 78 6.90 10.23 4.86
CA LYS A 78 5.77 11.00 5.41
C LYS A 78 5.34 12.32 4.74
N GLN A 79 6.03 12.85 3.72
CA GLN A 79 5.60 14.12 3.09
C GLN A 79 5.21 14.04 1.60
N ALA A 80 5.60 12.99 0.87
CA ALA A 80 5.31 12.90 -0.57
C ALA A 80 3.80 12.87 -0.89
N ALA A 81 2.97 12.24 -0.05
CA ALA A 81 1.53 12.16 -0.27
C ALA A 81 0.77 13.50 -0.07
N GLN A 82 1.34 14.46 0.67
CA GLN A 82 0.71 15.77 0.87
C GLN A 82 1.08 16.78 -0.21
N SER A 83 2.32 16.74 -0.73
CA SER A 83 2.76 17.66 -1.80
C SER A 83 2.15 17.33 -3.18
N LEU A 84 1.68 16.09 -3.38
CA LEU A 84 0.98 15.67 -4.61
C LEU A 84 -0.37 16.39 -4.80
N ARG A 85 -0.95 16.96 -3.75
CA ARG A 85 -2.30 17.53 -3.79
C ARG A 85 -2.37 18.94 -4.36
N GLU A 86 -1.25 19.67 -4.39
CA GLU A 86 -1.23 21.10 -4.75
C GLU A 86 -0.65 21.38 -6.14
N SER A 87 0.02 20.41 -6.75
CA SER A 87 0.70 20.61 -8.04
C SER A 87 0.39 19.52 -9.06
N ASN A 88 -0.85 19.40 -9.54
CA ASN A 88 -1.02 19.02 -10.95
C ASN A 88 -2.39 19.39 -11.57
N PRO A 89 -2.51 20.52 -12.28
CA PRO A 89 -3.61 20.77 -13.21
C PRO A 89 -3.40 20.13 -14.60
N PHE A 90 -2.34 19.36 -14.82
CA PHE A 90 -1.93 18.97 -16.18
C PHE A 90 -1.18 17.62 -16.19
N ALA A 91 -1.89 16.51 -15.97
CA ALA A 91 -1.45 15.23 -16.54
C ALA A 91 -1.99 15.12 -17.98
N SER A 92 -1.65 16.11 -18.82
CA SER A 92 -1.76 16.00 -20.27
C SER A 92 -0.42 15.47 -20.74
N GLY A 93 -0.39 14.17 -20.99
CA GLY A 93 0.82 13.44 -21.37
C GLY A 93 0.62 11.95 -21.22
N ASN A 94 -0.42 11.41 -21.86
CA ASN A 94 -0.39 10.00 -22.25
C ASN A 94 0.69 9.87 -23.34
N GLU A 95 1.94 9.79 -22.92
CA GLU A 95 2.91 9.06 -23.71
C GLU A 95 2.74 7.60 -23.32
N ASP A 96 2.06 6.86 -24.19
CA ASP A 96 2.02 5.41 -24.18
C ASP A 96 3.46 4.91 -24.30
N ILE A 97 4.14 4.81 -23.16
CA ILE A 97 5.39 4.07 -23.07
C ILE A 97 4.98 2.61 -23.26
N GLU A 98 5.06 2.13 -24.50
CA GLU A 98 5.11 0.70 -24.80
C GLU A 98 6.33 0.15 -24.08
N ILE A 99 6.15 -0.24 -22.81
CA ILE A 99 7.09 -1.09 -22.10
C ILE A 99 7.13 -2.38 -22.92
N PRO A 100 8.24 -2.72 -23.60
CA PRO A 100 8.32 -3.96 -24.34
C PRO A 100 8.01 -5.08 -23.35
N ALA A 101 6.99 -5.89 -23.66
CA ALA A 101 6.65 -7.03 -22.83
C ALA A 101 7.94 -7.82 -22.56
N PRO A 102 8.30 -8.07 -21.29
CA PRO A 102 9.51 -8.83 -20.99
C PRO A 102 9.39 -10.15 -21.74
N LYS A 103 10.37 -10.44 -22.59
CA LYS A 103 10.37 -11.68 -23.37
C LYS A 103 10.19 -12.84 -22.37
N PRO A 104 9.20 -13.72 -22.57
CA PRO A 104 8.99 -14.85 -21.66
C PRO A 104 10.28 -15.66 -21.65
N VAL A 105 10.86 -15.82 -20.47
CA VAL A 105 12.04 -16.67 -20.30
C VAL A 105 11.51 -18.09 -20.21
N SER A 106 11.80 -18.90 -21.23
CA SER A 106 11.55 -20.32 -21.26
C SER A 106 12.84 -21.07 -20.92
N ILE A 107 12.73 -22.16 -20.17
CA ILE A 107 13.83 -23.11 -19.92
C ILE A 107 13.39 -24.52 -20.34
N PRO A 108 14.32 -25.40 -20.75
CA PRO A 108 14.00 -26.78 -21.08
C PRO A 108 13.32 -27.49 -19.91
N ALA A 109 12.34 -28.34 -20.21
CA ALA A 109 11.60 -29.08 -19.20
C ALA A 109 12.51 -30.13 -18.55
N ASP A 110 12.73 -29.98 -17.24
CA ASP A 110 13.44 -30.96 -16.41
C ASP A 110 12.41 -31.79 -15.62
N ASP A 111 12.56 -33.12 -15.68
CA ASP A 111 11.68 -34.06 -14.98
C ASP A 111 11.86 -34.06 -13.46
N GLU A 112 12.99 -33.54 -12.95
CA GLU A 112 13.32 -33.55 -11.53
C GLU A 112 12.73 -32.36 -10.75
N CYS A 113 12.39 -31.25 -11.43
CA CYS A 113 11.98 -29.98 -10.81
C CYS A 113 10.71 -29.40 -11.45
N LYS A 114 9.59 -30.14 -11.41
CA LYS A 114 8.30 -29.72 -12.00
C LYS A 114 7.50 -28.69 -11.18
N THR A 115 7.90 -28.46 -9.94
CA THR A 115 7.21 -27.58 -8.98
C THR A 115 8.09 -26.42 -8.52
N CYS A 116 7.50 -25.23 -8.42
CA CYS A 116 8.15 -24.06 -7.84
C CYS A 116 8.39 -24.25 -6.33
N ARG A 117 9.63 -24.09 -5.87
CA ARG A 117 9.96 -24.20 -4.42
C ARG A 117 9.42 -23.04 -3.57
N ILE A 118 9.00 -21.93 -4.17
CA ILE A 118 8.49 -20.74 -3.46
C ILE A 118 6.98 -20.86 -3.24
N CYS A 119 6.21 -21.09 -4.32
CA CYS A 119 4.75 -21.15 -4.26
C CYS A 119 4.16 -22.56 -4.29
N GLY A 120 4.94 -23.58 -4.65
CA GLY A 120 4.50 -24.98 -4.71
C GLY A 120 3.63 -25.34 -5.91
N GLN A 121 3.47 -24.44 -6.88
CA GLN A 121 2.69 -24.70 -8.10
C GLN A 121 3.54 -25.44 -9.15
N ASP A 122 2.88 -26.32 -9.93
CA ASP A 122 3.47 -26.98 -11.09
C ASP A 122 3.72 -25.98 -12.22
N PHE A 123 4.82 -26.16 -12.96
CA PHE A 123 5.14 -25.34 -14.12
C PHE A 123 4.32 -25.73 -15.35
N GLU A 124 3.86 -24.73 -16.11
CA GLU A 124 3.19 -24.95 -17.40
C GLU A 124 4.23 -25.34 -18.46
N THR A 125 3.98 -26.45 -19.16
CA THR A 125 4.87 -26.99 -20.19
C THR A 125 4.30 -26.75 -21.57
N ASP A 126 5.11 -26.22 -22.48
CA ASP A 126 4.77 -25.99 -23.87
C ASP A 126 5.83 -26.56 -24.80
N TRP A 127 5.44 -26.79 -26.05
CA TRP A 127 6.33 -27.24 -27.09
C TRP A 127 6.97 -26.03 -27.79
N ASP A 128 8.29 -25.98 -27.84
CA ASP A 128 9.03 -25.00 -28.64
C ASP A 128 9.30 -25.58 -30.03
N ASP A 129 8.65 -25.00 -31.04
CA ASP A 129 8.83 -25.41 -32.45
C ASP A 129 10.23 -25.07 -32.99
N GLU A 130 10.95 -24.10 -32.42
CA GLU A 130 12.27 -23.69 -32.90
C GLU A 130 13.36 -24.68 -32.48
N GLU A 131 13.34 -25.10 -31.21
CA GLU A 131 14.31 -26.06 -30.66
C GLU A 131 13.82 -27.51 -30.72
N SER A 132 12.54 -27.74 -31.05
CA SER A 132 11.89 -29.06 -31.02
C SER A 132 12.00 -29.73 -29.65
N GLU A 133 11.85 -28.94 -28.58
CA GLU A 133 11.97 -29.37 -27.19
C GLU A 133 10.74 -28.92 -26.36
N TRP A 134 10.46 -29.65 -25.27
CA TRP A 134 9.47 -29.22 -24.28
C TRP A 134 10.11 -28.19 -23.35
N VAL A 135 9.45 -27.05 -23.16
CA VAL A 135 9.93 -25.93 -22.34
C VAL A 135 8.91 -25.57 -21.26
N PHE A 136 9.37 -25.05 -20.12
CA PHE A 136 8.51 -24.46 -19.11
C PHE A 136 8.29 -22.97 -19.38
N LYS A 137 7.03 -22.51 -19.42
CA LYS A 137 6.69 -21.09 -19.60
C LYS A 137 6.86 -20.29 -18.31
N ASP A 138 7.28 -19.03 -18.44
CA ASP A 138 7.43 -18.07 -17.34
C ASP A 138 8.30 -18.60 -16.17
N THR A 139 9.36 -19.34 -16.51
CA THR A 139 10.25 -19.96 -15.53
C THR A 139 11.68 -19.48 -15.66
N ARG A 140 12.40 -19.45 -14.54
CA ARG A 140 13.80 -19.04 -14.50
C ARG A 140 14.61 -20.02 -13.67
N ALA A 141 15.61 -20.62 -14.28
CA ALA A 141 16.61 -21.40 -13.58
C ALA A 141 17.46 -20.46 -12.69
N VAL A 142 17.59 -20.80 -11.41
CA VAL A 142 18.44 -20.09 -10.45
C VAL A 142 19.48 -21.08 -9.94
N GLN A 143 20.76 -20.83 -10.23
CA GLN A 143 21.87 -21.52 -9.60
C GLN A 143 22.09 -20.91 -8.22
N LEU A 144 21.91 -21.70 -7.17
CA LEU A 144 22.33 -21.32 -5.82
C LEU A 144 23.82 -21.65 -5.71
N GLU A 145 24.68 -20.65 -5.81
CA GLU A 145 26.07 -20.81 -5.38
C GLU A 145 26.06 -20.95 -3.85
N GLY A 146 26.58 -22.08 -3.37
CA GLY A 146 26.79 -22.36 -1.94
C GLY A 146 28.17 -21.97 -1.48
#